data_AF-A0A7W5TET0-F1
#
_entry.id   AF-A0A7W5TET0-F1
#
_cell.length_a   1.000
_cell.length_b   1.000
_cell.length_c   1.000
_cell.angle_alpha   90.00
_cell.angle_beta   90.00
_cell.angle_gamma   90.00
#
_symmetry.space_group_name_H-M   'P 1'
#
loop_
_entity.id
_entity.type
_entity.pdbx_description
1 polymer ?
#
loop_
_entity_poly.entity_id
_entity_poly.type
_entity_poly.pdbx_seq_one_letter_code
_entity_poly.pdbx_strand_id
1 'polypeptide(L)'
;MAFANEAALKKAFHPKSSIIGHYQDAVEWLSRDEFIAAIIEEGAAPPGTQPYMDIGSIDISGDAASVKVTDEFAGMRFTDYLSLLKIEGRWIIVSKLYHLHI
;
A
#
# COMPACT_ATOMS: atom_id res chain seq x y z
N MET A 1 -3.06 -4.80 -3.67
CA MET A 1 -2.90 -4.05 -4.93
C MET A 1 -3.16 -4.97 -6.12
N ALA A 2 -2.46 -6.10 -6.24
CA ALA A 2 -2.54 -7.07 -7.34
C ALA A 2 -3.92 -7.35 -7.98
N PHE A 3 -5.02 -7.39 -7.22
CA PHE A 3 -6.35 -7.72 -7.76
C PHE A 3 -7.26 -6.51 -7.99
N ALA A 4 -6.74 -5.29 -7.93
CA ALA A 4 -7.48 -4.04 -8.15
C ALA A 4 -8.82 -3.92 -7.37
N ASN A 5 -8.91 -4.52 -6.18
CA ASN A 5 -10.12 -4.48 -5.37
C ASN A 5 -10.28 -3.13 -4.67
N GLU A 6 -10.97 -2.20 -5.34
CA GLU A 6 -11.22 -0.84 -4.87
C GLU A 6 -11.83 -0.80 -3.46
N ALA A 7 -12.87 -1.60 -3.20
CA ALA A 7 -13.57 -1.59 -1.92
C ALA A 7 -12.65 -2.03 -0.77
N ALA A 8 -11.80 -3.03 -1.01
CA ALA A 8 -10.81 -3.47 -0.03
C ALA A 8 -9.75 -2.39 0.23
N LEU A 9 -9.26 -1.71 -0.82
CA LEU A 9 -8.29 -0.61 -0.69
C LEU A 9 -8.90 0.57 0.09
N LYS A 10 -10.13 0.99 -0.25
CA LYS A 10 -10.85 2.05 0.49
C LYS A 10 -11.10 1.69 1.95
N LYS A 11 -11.27 0.40 2.26
CA LYS A 11 -11.43 -0.10 3.63
C LYS A 11 -10.12 -0.12 4.42
N ALA A 12 -9.00 -0.41 3.75
CA ALA A 12 -7.69 -0.54 4.39
C ALA A 12 -7.03 0.83 4.67
N PHE A 13 -7.23 1.81 3.78
CA PHE A 13 -6.61 3.13 3.86
C PHE A 13 -7.55 4.19 4.41
N HIS A 14 -7.04 5.03 5.30
CA HIS A 14 -7.75 6.21 5.79
C HIS A 14 -8.04 7.18 4.62
N PRO A 15 -9.21 7.85 4.57
CA PRO A 15 -9.54 8.79 3.49
C PRO A 15 -8.54 9.92 3.29
N LYS A 16 -7.81 10.30 4.35
CA LYS A 16 -6.76 11.33 4.32
C LYS A 16 -5.33 10.77 4.24
N SER A 17 -5.17 9.50 3.86
CA SER A 17 -3.83 8.92 3.74
C SER A 17 -3.09 9.45 2.52
N SER A 18 -1.76 9.46 2.62
CA SER A 18 -0.86 9.75 1.51
C SER A 18 0.00 8.54 1.19
N ILE A 19 0.25 8.33 -0.10
CA ILE A 19 1.12 7.33 -0.66
C ILE A 19 2.27 8.08 -1.32
N ILE A 20 3.49 7.87 -0.83
CA ILE A 20 4.65 8.71 -1.16
C ILE A 20 5.79 7.80 -1.59
N GLY A 21 6.51 8.21 -2.62
CA GLY A 21 7.70 7.50 -3.09
C GLY A 21 8.39 8.24 -4.23
N HIS A 22 9.28 7.54 -4.91
CA HIS A 22 9.83 7.99 -6.19
C HIS A 22 9.35 7.05 -7.29
N TYR A 23 8.86 7.63 -8.38
CA TYR A 23 8.42 6.91 -9.57
C TYR A 23 8.87 7.69 -10.81
N GLN A 24 9.49 7.00 -11.77
CA GLN A 24 10.04 7.60 -13.00
C GLN A 24 10.92 8.83 -12.73
N ASP A 25 11.90 8.69 -11.83
CA ASP A 25 12.86 9.75 -11.43
C ASP A 25 12.25 11.03 -10.82
N ALA A 26 10.98 10.99 -10.43
CA ALA A 26 10.28 12.09 -9.77
C ALA A 26 9.70 11.67 -8.42
N VAL A 27 9.55 12.65 -7.52
CA VAL A 27 8.79 12.47 -6.28
C VAL A 27 7.31 12.33 -6.63
N GLU A 28 6.71 11.25 -6.15
CA GLU A 28 5.28 11.01 -6.23
C GLU A 28 4.65 11.22 -4.84
N TRP A 29 3.50 11.90 -4.82
CA TRP A 29 2.71 12.12 -3.62
C TRP A 29 1.23 11.99 -3.96
N LEU A 30 0.69 10.79 -3.83
CA LEU A 30 -0.71 10.50 -4.14
C LEU A 30 -1.59 10.61 -2.90
N SER A 31 -2.79 11.12 -3.08
CA SER A 31 -3.91 10.83 -2.19
C SER A 31 -4.32 9.36 -2.29
N ARG A 32 -5.12 8.89 -1.32
CA ARG A 32 -5.73 7.55 -1.36
C ARG A 32 -6.44 7.29 -2.69
N ASP A 33 -7.24 8.24 -3.15
CA ASP A 33 -8.12 8.02 -4.30
C ASP A 33 -7.33 8.03 -5.62
N GLU A 34 -6.29 8.86 -5.74
CA GLU A 34 -5.35 8.81 -6.87
C GLU A 34 -4.56 7.49 -6.92
N PHE A 35 -4.07 7.02 -5.78
CA PHE A 35 -3.39 5.72 -5.68
C PHE A 35 -4.30 4.55 -6.07
N ILE A 36 -5.56 4.57 -5.61
CA ILE A 36 -6.54 3.55 -5.97
C ILE A 36 -6.87 3.61 -7.47
N ALA A 37 -7.02 4.82 -8.03
CA ALA A 37 -7.26 4.99 -9.46
C ALA A 37 -6.10 4.42 -10.29
N ALA A 38 -4.84 4.70 -9.91
CA ALA A 38 -3.67 4.14 -10.58
C ALA A 38 -3.64 2.60 -10.53
N ILE A 39 -4.01 1.99 -9.39
CA ILE A 39 -4.12 0.52 -9.29
C ILE A 39 -5.22 -0.04 -10.20
N ILE A 40 -6.36 0.65 -10.30
CA ILE A 40 -7.48 0.22 -11.15
C ILE A 40 -7.10 0.33 -12.64
N GLU A 41 -6.39 1.40 -13.00
CA GLU A 41 -5.89 1.63 -14.36
C GLU A 41 -4.89 0.55 -14.80
N GLU A 42 -3.96 0.17 -13.91
CA GLU A 42 -3.04 -0.95 -14.14
C GLU A 42 -3.77 -2.30 -14.29
N GLY A 43 -4.90 -2.45 -13.58
CA GLY A 43 -5.80 -3.59 -13.71
C GLY A 43 -5.50 -4.75 -12.75
N ALA A 44 -6.40 -5.73 -12.76
CA ALA A 44 -6.28 -6.91 -11.92
C ALA A 44 -5.36 -7.95 -12.55
N ALA A 45 -4.49 -8.55 -11.74
CA ALA A 45 -3.71 -9.71 -12.13
C ALA A 45 -4.63 -10.89 -12.54
N PRO A 46 -4.20 -11.76 -13.46
CA PRO A 46 -4.99 -12.89 -13.92
C PRO A 46 -5.47 -13.80 -12.78
N PRO A 47 -6.64 -14.46 -12.91
CA PRO A 47 -7.09 -15.45 -11.95
C PRO A 47 -6.02 -16.50 -11.66
N GLY A 48 -5.82 -16.82 -10.37
CA GLY A 48 -4.81 -17.78 -9.94
C GLY A 48 -3.40 -17.19 -9.73
N THR A 49 -3.19 -15.91 -10.02
CA THR A 49 -1.93 -15.22 -9.68
C THR A 49 -1.71 -15.23 -8.17
N GLN A 50 -0.51 -15.59 -7.74
CA GLN A 50 -0.06 -15.45 -6.36
C GLN A 50 1.03 -14.37 -6.30
N PRO A 51 0.68 -13.11 -6.06
CA PRO A 51 1.68 -12.05 -5.98
C PRO A 51 2.62 -12.31 -4.80
N TYR A 52 3.90 -12.04 -4.99
CA TYR A 52 4.84 -12.06 -3.87
C TYR A 52 4.41 -11.03 -2.82
N MET A 53 4.40 -11.44 -1.56
CA MET A 53 4.15 -10.58 -0.41
C MET A 53 4.83 -11.16 0.82
N ASP A 54 5.60 -10.35 1.52
CA ASP A 54 6.31 -10.73 2.74
C ASP A 54 6.26 -9.60 3.76
N ILE A 55 6.05 -9.95 5.03
CA ILE A 55 6.04 -9.00 6.14
C ILE A 55 7.40 -9.05 6.80
N GLY A 56 8.22 -8.03 6.55
CA GLY A 56 9.59 -7.98 7.09
C GLY A 56 9.65 -7.61 8.57
N SER A 57 8.80 -6.66 9.01
CA SER A 57 8.74 -6.26 10.41
C SER A 57 7.40 -5.65 10.77
N ILE A 58 7.00 -5.82 12.04
CA ILE A 58 5.85 -5.17 12.65
C ILE A 58 6.32 -4.58 13.98
N ASP A 59 6.10 -3.30 14.18
CA ASP A 59 6.30 -2.62 15.47
C ASP A 59 4.98 -1.99 15.93
N ILE A 60 4.62 -2.18 17.19
CA ILE A 60 3.33 -1.77 17.75
C ILE A 60 3.55 -1.10 19.11
N SER A 61 3.05 0.13 19.23
CA SER A 61 3.00 0.88 20.48
C SER A 61 1.57 1.33 20.75
N GLY A 62 0.85 0.57 21.58
CA GLY A 62 -0.54 0.85 21.90
C GLY A 62 -1.46 0.74 20.68
N ASP A 63 -1.97 1.89 20.22
CA ASP A 63 -2.86 2.03 19.06
C ASP A 63 -2.14 2.51 17.79
N ALA A 64 -0.82 2.71 17.83
CA ALA A 64 0.00 3.05 16.67
C ALA A 64 0.89 1.87 16.26
N ALA A 65 1.11 1.71 14.96
CA ALA A 65 1.99 0.66 14.43
C ALA A 65 2.73 1.08 13.16
N SER A 66 3.89 0.47 12.94
CA SER A 66 4.61 0.51 11.66
C SER A 66 4.82 -0.90 11.13
N VAL A 67 4.59 -1.10 9.84
CA VAL A 67 4.77 -2.39 9.17
C VAL A 67 5.62 -2.20 7.93
N LYS A 68 6.68 -3.01 7.81
CA LYS A 68 7.46 -3.14 6.59
C LYS A 68 6.95 -4.32 5.77
N VAL A 69 6.50 -4.07 4.55
CA VAL A 69 6.04 -5.10 3.62
C VAL A 69 6.93 -5.07 2.38
N THR A 70 7.25 -6.24 1.83
CA THR A 70 7.82 -6.35 0.50
C THR A 70 6.82 -7.07 -0.38
N ASP A 71 6.43 -6.48 -1.50
CA ASP A 71 5.44 -7.09 -2.40
C ASP A 71 5.75 -6.84 -3.87
N GLU A 72 5.09 -7.62 -4.73
CA GLU A 72 5.11 -7.42 -6.17
C GLU A 72 3.76 -6.97 -6.71
N PHE A 73 3.82 -5.96 -7.57
CA PHE A 73 2.67 -5.40 -8.25
C PHE A 73 3.07 -5.00 -9.67
N ALA A 74 2.32 -5.44 -10.68
CA ALA A 74 2.58 -5.12 -12.08
C ALA A 74 4.04 -5.36 -12.54
N GLY A 75 4.63 -6.48 -12.08
CA GLY A 75 6.02 -6.84 -12.39
C GLY A 75 7.08 -6.00 -11.68
N MET A 76 6.68 -5.04 -10.84
CA MET A 76 7.56 -4.22 -10.02
C MET A 76 7.63 -4.75 -8.59
N ARG A 77 8.81 -4.62 -7.97
CA ARG A 77 9.05 -5.02 -6.59
C ARG A 77 9.10 -3.79 -5.70
N PHE A 78 8.31 -3.77 -4.63
CA PHE A 78 8.25 -2.67 -3.68
C PHE A 78 8.68 -3.10 -2.29
N THR A 79 9.33 -2.19 -1.56
CA THR A 79 9.32 -2.20 -0.10
C THR A 79 8.45 -1.05 0.39
N ASP A 80 7.36 -1.39 1.06
CA ASP A 80 6.42 -0.48 1.68
C ASP A 80 6.71 -0.33 3.17
N TYR A 81 6.69 0.91 3.65
CA TYR A 81 6.64 1.28 5.05
C TYR A 81 5.26 1.86 5.34
N LEU A 82 4.43 1.06 5.99
CA LEU A 82 3.06 1.41 6.34
C LEU A 82 3.03 1.98 7.76
N SER A 83 2.40 3.14 7.93
CA SER A 83 2.01 3.64 9.26
C SER A 83 0.53 3.35 9.46
N LEU A 84 0.18 2.76 10.59
CA LEU A 84 -1.19 2.38 10.93
C LEU A 84 -1.61 2.99 12.27
N LEU A 85 -2.89 3.32 12.36
CA LEU A 85 -3.55 3.72 13.60
C LEU A 85 -4.76 2.83 13.83
N LYS A 86 -5.00 2.42 15.08
CA LYS A 86 -6.17 1.66 15.47
C LYS A 86 -7.32 2.60 15.80
N ILE A 87 -8.25 2.75 14.86
CA ILE A 87 -9.42 3.64 14.96
C ILE A 87 -10.65 2.77 15.18
N GLU A 88 -11.39 3.01 16.26
CA GLU A 88 -12.62 2.26 16.60
C GLU A 88 -12.40 0.73 16.60
N GLY A 89 -11.26 0.31 17.16
CA GLY A 89 -10.89 -1.10 17.26
C GLY A 89 -10.30 -1.73 15.99
N ARG A 90 -10.18 -0.98 14.88
CA ARG A 90 -9.66 -1.49 13.60
C ARG A 90 -8.35 -0.80 13.21
N TRP A 91 -7.35 -1.57 12.78
CA TRP A 91 -6.14 -1.02 12.18
C TRP A 91 -6.44 -0.45 10.79
N ILE A 92 -6.07 0.80 10.58
CA ILE A 92 -6.24 1.53 9.32
C ILE A 92 -4.88 2.11 8.91
N ILE A 93 -4.51 1.97 7.64
CA ILE A 93 -3.29 2.57 7.08
C ILE A 93 -3.51 4.08 6.94
N VAL A 94 -2.69 4.88 7.62
CA VAL A 94 -2.76 6.35 7.59
C VAL A 94 -1.70 6.96 6.68
N SER A 95 -0.63 6.24 6.36
CA SER A 95 0.37 6.63 5.36
C SER A 95 1.11 5.40 4.83
N LYS A 96 1.52 5.45 3.57
CA LYS A 96 2.43 4.50 2.92
C LYS A 96 3.60 5.29 2.33
N LEU A 97 4.82 4.94 2.71
CA LEU A 97 6.05 5.34 2.01
C LEU A 97 6.57 4.10 1.29
N TYR A 98 6.96 4.20 0.02
CA TYR A 98 7.49 3.05 -0.71
C TYR A 98 8.85 3.32 -1.32
N HIS A 99 9.59 2.23 -1.52
CA HIS A 99 10.77 2.16 -2.38
C HIS A 99 10.52 1.14 -3.49
N LEU A 100 10.62 1.59 -4.74
CA LEU A 100 10.60 0.74 -5.93
C LEU A 100 12.01 0.19 -6.17
N HIS A 101 12.14 -1.13 -6.13
CA HIS A 101 13.37 -1.85 -6.50
C HIS A 101 13.33 -2.07 -8.02
N ILE A 102 14.14 -1.30 -8.74
CA ILE A 102 14.41 -1.43 -10.19
C ILE A 102 15.67 -2.24 -10.42
#